data_AF-A0A419K902-F1
#
_entry.id   AF-A0A419K902-F1
#
_cell.length_a   1.000
_cell.length_b   1.000
_cell.length_c   1.000
_cell.angle_alpha   90.00
_cell.angle_beta   90.00
_cell.angle_gamma   90.00
#
_symmetry.space_group_name_H-M   'P 1'
#
loop_
_entity.id
_entity.type
_entity.pdbx_description
1 polymer ?
#
loop_
_entity_poly.entity_id
_entity_poly.type
_entity_poly.pdbx_seq_one_letter_code
_entity_poly.pdbx_strand_id
1 'polypeptide(L)' 'FYKIDPNLFAPAIIIVNNVKTGKTFKAGKINPQILANSSAF' A
#
# COMPACT_ATOMS: atom_id res chain seq x y z
N PHE A 1 -19.85 -1.89 -3.43
CA PHE A 1 -18.72 -2.83 -3.30
C PHE A 1 -18.40 -3.55 -4.60
N TYR A 2 -19.33 -4.28 -5.22
CA TYR A 2 -19.05 -5.08 -6.44
C TYR A 2 -18.59 -4.33 -7.70
N LYS A 3 -18.74 -3.00 -7.73
CA LYS A 3 -18.27 -2.14 -8.83
C LYS A 3 -16.93 -1.45 -8.54
N ILE A 4 -16.33 -1.70 -7.38
CA ILE A 4 -15.04 -1.15 -6.97
C ILE A 4 -13.97 -2.15 -7.38
N ASP A 5 -12.84 -1.66 -7.91
CA ASP A 5 -11.68 -2.52 -8.17
C ASP A 5 -11.25 -3.20 -6.86
N PRO A 6 -11.26 -4.56 -6.78
CA PRO A 6 -10.87 -5.28 -5.58
C PRO A 6 -9.43 -4.98 -5.15
N ASN A 7 -8.55 -4.59 -6.09
CA ASN A 7 -7.16 -4.23 -5.76
C ASN A 7 -7.04 -2.90 -5.03
N LEU A 8 -8.12 -2.11 -4.94
CA LEU A 8 -8.14 -0.89 -4.13
C LEU A 8 -7.94 -1.20 -2.64
N PHE A 9 -8.33 -2.39 -2.19
CA PHE A 9 -8.15 -2.85 -0.81
C PHE A 9 -6.76 -3.46 -0.61
N ALA A 10 -5.73 -2.65 -0.84
CA ALA A 10 -4.33 -3.02 -0.70
C ALA A 10 -3.60 -2.08 0.29
N PRO A 11 -2.52 -2.53 0.93
CA PRO A 11 -1.70 -1.67 1.78
C PRO A 11 -0.98 -0.59 0.95
N ALA A 12 -0.73 0.58 1.56
CA ALA A 12 -0.05 1.70 0.90
C ALA A 12 1.44 1.42 0.59
N ILE A 13 2.10 0.59 1.39
CA ILE A 13 3.49 0.14 1.19
C ILE A 13 3.57 -1.36 1.46
N ILE A 14 4.29 -2.08 0.60
CA ILE A 14 4.64 -3.50 0.77
C ILE A 14 6.16 -3.64 0.78
N ILE A 15 6.67 -4.47 1.67
CA ILE A 15 8.06 -4.91 1.69
C ILE A 15 8.07 -6.44 1.56
N VAL A 16 8.79 -6.96 0.57
CA VAL A 16 8.94 -8.40 0.32
C VAL A 16 10.40 -8.79 0.53
N ASN A 17 10.63 -9.72 1.44
CA ASN A 17 11.94 -10.32 1.67
C ASN A 17 12.00 -11.68 1.00
N ASN A 18 12.83 -11.82 -0.04
CA ASN A 18 13.01 -13.09 -0.73
C ASN A 18 14.09 -13.93 -0.04
N VAL A 19 13.67 -14.92 0.75
CA VAL A 19 14.56 -15.80 1.52
C VAL A 19 15.53 -16.63 0.66
N LYS A 20 15.18 -16.92 -0.61
CA LYS A 20 16.02 -17.72 -1.50
C LYS A 20 17.17 -16.91 -2.11
N THR A 21 16.94 -15.62 -2.37
CA THR A 21 17.93 -14.74 -3.04
C THR A 21 18.56 -13.72 -2.09
N GLY A 22 18.03 -13.57 -0.88
CA GLY A 22 18.43 -12.53 0.07
C GLY A 22 18.01 -11.11 -0.33
N LYS A 23 17.27 -10.93 -1.44
CA LYS A 23 16.86 -9.62 -1.93
C LYS A 23 15.62 -9.12 -1.21
N THR A 24 15.59 -7.81 -0.93
CA THR A 24 14.42 -7.11 -0.41
C THR A 24 13.87 -6.16 -1.46
N PHE A 25 12.56 -6.19 -1.64
CA PHE A 25 11.83 -5.31 -2.55
C PHE A 25 10.86 -4.45 -1.76
N LYS A 26 10.77 -3.16 -2.10
CA LYS A 26 9.83 -2.22 -1.52
C LYS A 26 9.01 -1.59 -2.64
N ALA A 27 7.69 -1.57 -2.47
CA ALA A 27 6.77 -0.95 -3.42
C ALA A 27 5.70 -0.15 -2.68
N GLY A 28 5.20 0.91 -3.34
CA GLY A 28 4.17 1.79 -2.78
C GLY A 28 4.73 3.02 -2.06
N LYS A 29 3.82 3.87 -1.59
CA LYS A 29 4.12 5.12 -0.87
C LYS A 29 2.95 5.48 0.05
N ILE A 30 3.26 6.13 1.17
CA ILE A 30 2.25 6.83 1.96
C ILE A 30 1.85 8.10 1.20
N ASN A 31 0.56 8.43 1.22
CA ASN A 31 0.04 9.71 0.73
C ASN A 31 -0.49 10.53 1.91
N PRO A 32 0.33 11.41 2.52
CA PRO A 32 -0.07 12.21 3.68
C PRO A 32 -1.24 13.15 3.40
N GLN A 33 -1.36 13.68 2.18
CA GLN A 33 -2.43 14.60 1.80
C GLN A 33 -3.79 13.88 1.78
N ILE A 34 -3.85 12.68 1.21
CA ILE A 34 -5.08 11.87 1.24
C ILE A 34 -5.40 11.44 2.67
N LEU A 35 -4.38 11.07 3.46
CA LEU A 35 -4.59 10.72 4.87
C LEU A 35 -5.22 11.89 5.64
N ALA A 36 -4.66 13.10 5.52
CA ALA A 36 -5.22 14.31 6.12
C ALA A 36 -6.67 14.55 5.67
N ASN A 37 -6.94 14.52 4.36
CA ASN A 37 -8.29 14.73 3.83
C ASN A 37 -9.32 13.67 4.26
N SER A 38 -8.89 12.44 4.53
CA SER A 38 -9.75 11.31 4.92
C SER A 38 -9.97 11.20 6.43
N SER A 39 -9.09 11.81 7.22
CA SER A 39 -9.18 11.83 8.67
C SER A 39 -9.88 13.12 9.10
N ALA A 40 -10.52 13.13 10.27
CA ALA A 40 -11.28 14.28 10.76
C ALA A 40 -10.39 15.46 11.25
N PHE A 41 -9.20 15.61 10.67
CA PHE A 41 -8.28 16.72 10.95
C PHE A 41 -8.56 17.93 10.06
#